data_AF-A0A1S8TIA8-F1
#
_entry.id   AF-A0A1S8TIA8-F1
#
_cell.length_a   1.000
_cell.length_b   1.000
_cell.length_c   1.000
_cell.angle_alpha   90.00
_cell.angle_beta   90.00
_cell.angle_gamma   90.00
#
_symmetry.space_group_name_H-M   'P 1'
#
loop_
_entity.id
_entity.type
_entity.pdbx_description
1 polymer ?
#
loop_
_entity_poly.entity_id
_entity_poly.type
_entity_poly.pdbx_seq_one_letter_code
_entity_poly.pdbx_strand_id
1 'polypeptide(L)'
;MNKNLKRSISIIRSFNRYYTNVLGLLDQHILESDLSLSEVRVLHEIEKTKQCTSKMLADILCMDAGYLSRILKNYKSVYLDTTSDLDKAISM
;
A
#
# COMPACT_ATOMS: atom_id res chain seq x y z
N MET A 1 36.04 9.13 -5.22
CA MET A 1 34.56 9.18 -5.24
C MET A 1 34.09 10.62 -5.42
N ASN A 2 33.38 10.91 -6.52
CA ASN A 2 33.04 12.27 -6.97
C ASN A 2 32.18 13.03 -5.93
N LYS A 3 32.60 14.23 -5.50
CA LYS A 3 31.91 15.04 -4.47
C LYS A 3 30.44 15.33 -4.84
N ASN A 4 30.15 15.48 -6.13
CA ASN A 4 28.78 15.70 -6.61
C ASN A 4 27.87 14.47 -6.36
N LEU A 5 28.39 13.26 -6.57
CA LEU A 5 27.63 12.03 -6.33
C LEU A 5 27.27 11.88 -4.84
N LYS A 6 28.21 12.19 -3.93
CA LYS A 6 27.94 12.18 -2.48
C LYS A 6 26.83 13.17 -2.10
N ARG A 7 26.82 14.37 -2.71
CA ARG A 7 25.79 15.38 -2.47
C ARG A 7 24.42 14.92 -2.95
N SER A 8 24.32 14.38 -4.16
CA SER A 8 23.04 13.86 -4.69
C SER A 8 22.50 12.70 -3.86
N ILE A 9 23.35 11.76 -3.46
CA ILE A 9 22.94 10.65 -2.58
C ILE A 9 22.42 11.18 -1.24
N SER A 10 23.07 12.20 -0.66
CA SER A 10 22.61 12.80 0.60
C SER A 10 21.23 13.44 0.45
N ILE A 11 20.97 14.14 -0.65
CA ILE A 11 19.68 14.78 -0.91
C ILE A 11 18.58 13.73 -1.07
N ILE A 12 18.82 12.69 -1.87
CA ILE A 12 17.86 11.59 -2.06
C ILE A 12 17.56 10.88 -0.74
N ARG A 13 18.58 10.62 0.08
CA ARG A 13 18.39 9.96 1.39
C ARG A 13 17.60 10.83 2.36
N SER A 14 17.83 12.16 2.38
CA SER A 14 17.05 13.08 3.20
C SER A 14 15.60 13.16 2.76
N PHE A 15 15.36 13.22 1.45
CA PHE A 15 14.02 13.17 0.88
C PHE A 15 13.32 11.85 1.24
N ASN A 16 13.95 10.70 1.00
CA ASN A 16 13.36 9.40 1.31
C ASN A 16 13.04 9.27 2.80
N ARG A 17 13.92 9.73 3.70
CA ARG A 17 13.65 9.69 5.15
C ARG A 17 12.48 10.58 5.55
N TYR A 18 12.40 11.79 5.01
CA TYR A 18 11.28 12.69 5.26
C TYR A 18 9.97 12.09 4.72
N TYR A 19 9.99 11.61 3.48
CA TYR A 19 8.83 11.04 2.81
C TYR A 19 8.32 9.77 3.51
N THR A 20 9.23 8.90 3.98
CA THR A 20 8.87 7.71 4.78
C THR A 20 8.30 8.09 6.15
N ASN A 21 8.78 9.16 6.79
CA ASN A 21 8.17 9.65 8.05
C ASN A 21 6.76 10.23 7.81
N VAL A 22 6.56 10.98 6.73
CA VAL A 22 5.23 11.51 6.36
C VAL A 22 4.27 10.37 6.01
N LEU A 23 4.72 9.37 5.24
CA LEU A 23 3.93 8.18 4.98
C LEU A 23 3.64 7.40 6.26
N GLY A 24 4.61 7.22 7.16
CA GLY A 24 4.40 6.55 8.44
C GLY A 24 3.41 7.26 9.37
N LEU A 25 3.27 8.58 9.26
CA LEU A 25 2.23 9.37 9.94
C LEU A 25 0.84 9.18 9.30
N LEU A 26 0.78 9.00 7.98
CA LEU A 26 -0.46 8.71 7.25
C LEU A 26 -0.89 7.23 7.37
N ASP A 27 0.07 6.34 7.63
CA ASP A 27 -0.16 4.92 7.87
C ASP A 27 -0.66 4.64 9.30
N GLN A 28 -0.79 5.68 10.15
CA GLN A 28 -1.24 5.48 11.52
C GLN A 28 -2.73 5.21 11.58
N HIS A 29 -3.63 6.12 11.17
CA HIS A 29 -5.08 5.87 11.07
C HIS A 29 -5.74 6.94 10.19
N ILE A 30 -6.66 6.55 9.29
CA ILE A 30 -7.45 7.48 8.47
C ILE A 30 -8.86 7.65 9.02
N LEU A 31 -9.34 8.90 9.11
CA LEU A 31 -10.76 9.24 9.36
C LEU A 31 -11.38 8.52 10.57
N GLU A 32 -10.71 8.54 11.73
CA GLU A 32 -11.13 7.86 12.96
C GLU A 32 -11.32 6.33 12.82
N SER A 33 -10.86 5.74 11.72
CA SER A 33 -10.88 4.29 11.50
C SER A 33 -9.53 3.66 11.82
N ASP A 34 -9.54 2.39 12.19
CA ASP A 34 -8.33 1.60 12.42
C ASP A 34 -7.54 1.30 11.12
N LEU A 35 -7.98 1.82 9.97
CA LEU A 35 -7.35 1.60 8.67
C LEU A 35 -6.23 2.58 8.39
N SER A 36 -5.11 2.06 7.87
CA SER A 36 -4.00 2.86 7.36
C SER A 36 -4.33 3.50 6.00
N LEU A 37 -3.56 4.52 5.58
CA LEU A 37 -3.70 5.06 4.22
C LEU A 37 -3.47 4.01 3.13
N SER A 38 -2.48 3.16 3.32
CA SER A 38 -2.15 2.09 2.38
C SER A 38 -3.31 1.10 2.27
N GLU A 39 -3.93 0.79 3.41
CA GLU A 39 -5.14 0.00 3.47
C GLU A 39 -6.27 0.67 2.66
N VAL A 40 -6.71 1.87 3.03
CA VAL A 40 -7.82 2.55 2.34
C VAL A 40 -7.62 2.63 0.83
N ARG A 41 -6.38 2.87 0.36
CA ARG A 41 -6.04 2.88 -1.07
C ARG A 41 -6.26 1.53 -1.75
N VAL A 42 -5.94 0.42 -1.09
CA VAL A 42 -6.21 -0.93 -1.61
C VAL A 42 -7.72 -1.16 -1.76
N LEU A 43 -8.53 -0.80 -0.76
CA LEU A 43 -9.99 -0.95 -0.83
C LEU A 43 -10.59 -0.11 -1.96
N HIS A 44 -10.16 1.15 -2.07
CA HIS A 44 -10.62 2.05 -3.12
C HIS A 44 -10.29 1.52 -4.53
N GLU A 45 -9.11 0.95 -4.73
CA GLU A 45 -8.72 0.43 -6.05
C GLU A 45 -9.47 -0.87 -6.40
N ILE A 46 -9.76 -1.72 -5.40
CA ILE A 46 -10.60 -2.92 -5.57
C ILE A 46 -12.02 -2.52 -5.97
N GLU A 47 -12.63 -1.53 -5.31
CA GLU A 47 -13.97 -1.03 -5.65
C GLU A 47 -14.01 -0.50 -7.09
N LYS A 48 -12.99 0.26 -7.47
CA LYS A 48 -12.87 0.88 -8.78
C LYS A 48 -12.65 -0.12 -9.92
N THR A 49 -11.99 -1.24 -9.64
CA THR A 49 -11.58 -2.22 -10.66
C THR A 49 -12.36 -3.53 -10.53
N LYS A 50 -13.44 -3.68 -11.33
CA LYS A 50 -14.37 -4.83 -11.28
C LYS A 50 -13.76 -6.22 -11.50
N GLN A 51 -12.53 -6.31 -11.99
CA GLN A 51 -11.73 -7.55 -12.10
C GLN A 51 -10.28 -7.21 -11.81
N CYS A 52 -9.98 -7.05 -10.53
CA CYS A 52 -8.65 -6.73 -10.09
C CYS A 52 -7.87 -8.02 -9.81
N THR A 53 -6.57 -8.06 -10.10
CA THR A 53 -5.69 -9.14 -9.61
C THR A 53 -4.71 -8.57 -8.60
N SER A 54 -4.19 -9.40 -7.70
CA SER A 54 -3.16 -8.98 -6.73
C SER A 54 -1.93 -8.39 -7.41
N LYS A 55 -1.55 -8.92 -8.58
CA LYS A 55 -0.43 -8.39 -9.37
C LYS A 55 -0.74 -6.98 -9.90
N MET A 56 -1.93 -6.78 -10.45
CA MET A 56 -2.35 -5.45 -10.93
C MET A 56 -2.42 -4.44 -9.78
N LEU A 57 -2.92 -4.82 -8.60
CA LEU A 57 -2.92 -3.95 -7.43
C LEU A 57 -1.50 -3.56 -7.01
N ALA A 58 -0.58 -4.52 -6.97
CA ALA A 58 0.81 -4.27 -6.62
C ALA A 58 1.44 -3.26 -7.60
N ASP A 59 1.18 -3.42 -8.90
CA ASP A 59 1.69 -2.53 -9.94
C ASP A 59 1.05 -1.12 -9.86
N ILE A 60 -0.29 -1.03 -9.76
CA ILE A 60 -1.04 0.24 -9.70
C ILE A 60 -0.69 1.04 -8.45
N LEU A 61 -0.60 0.36 -7.30
CA LEU A 61 -0.34 1.01 -6.02
C LEU A 61 1.15 1.18 -5.74
N CYS A 62 2.03 0.63 -6.60
CA CYS A 62 3.47 0.56 -6.42
C CYS A 62 3.86 -0.05 -5.06
N MET A 63 3.19 -1.15 -4.70
CA MET A 63 3.37 -1.86 -3.43
C MET A 63 4.09 -3.18 -3.70
N ASP A 64 4.94 -3.63 -2.76
CA ASP A 64 5.48 -4.97 -2.86
C ASP A 64 4.40 -6.02 -2.61
N ALA A 65 4.48 -7.15 -3.31
CA ALA A 65 3.49 -8.22 -3.24
C ALA A 65 3.33 -8.79 -1.81
N GLY A 66 4.40 -8.77 -1.00
CA GLY A 66 4.37 -9.25 0.38
C GLY A 66 3.57 -8.32 1.30
N TYR A 67 3.78 -7.01 1.20
CA TYR A 67 3.04 -6.01 1.95
C TYR A 67 1.56 -5.98 1.53
N LEU A 68 1.27 -6.01 0.23
CA LEU A 68 -0.11 -6.10 -0.26
C LEU A 68 -0.82 -7.37 0.26
N SER A 69 -0.13 -8.52 0.26
CA SER A 69 -0.69 -9.76 0.80
C SER A 69 -1.02 -9.67 2.29
N ARG A 70 -0.21 -8.96 3.09
CA ARG A 70 -0.49 -8.72 4.51
C ARG A 70 -1.74 -7.87 4.70
N ILE A 71 -1.91 -6.80 3.92
CA ILE A 71 -3.10 -5.95 3.94
C ILE A 71 -4.36 -6.75 3.58
N LEU A 72 -4.33 -7.50 2.48
CA LEU A 72 -5.47 -8.31 2.05
C LEU A 72 -5.84 -9.39 3.08
N LYS A 73 -4.85 -9.96 3.77
CA LYS A 73 -5.08 -10.91 4.87
C LYS A 73 -5.73 -10.24 6.08
N ASN A 74 -5.30 -9.02 6.44
CA ASN A 74 -5.91 -8.25 7.53
C ASN A 74 -7.38 -7.95 7.24
N TYR A 75 -7.73 -7.59 6.00
CA TYR A 75 -9.13 -7.38 5.61
C TYR A 75 -10.02 -8.59 5.78
N LYS A 76 -9.56 -9.76 5.33
CA LYS A 76 -10.29 -11.01 5.52
C LYS A 76 -10.50 -11.35 7.00
N SER A 77 -9.57 -10.93 7.86
CA SER A 77 -9.64 -11.21 9.30
C SER A 77 -10.53 -10.22 10.08
N VAL A 78 -10.69 -8.99 9.60
CA VAL A 78 -11.27 -7.89 10.40
C VAL A 78 -12.54 -7.32 9.78
N TYR A 79 -12.65 -7.27 8.45
CA TYR A 79 -13.67 -6.45 7.78
C TYR A 79 -14.60 -7.22 6.84
N LEU A 80 -14.31 -8.46 6.46
CA LEU A 80 -15.04 -9.17 5.41
C LEU A 80 -15.41 -10.60 5.80
N ASP A 81 -16.63 -10.79 6.30
CA ASP A 81 -17.29 -12.10 6.49
C ASP A 81 -17.90 -12.65 5.18
N THR A 82 -17.94 -11.87 4.10
CA THR A 82 -18.52 -12.27 2.81
C THR A 82 -17.44 -12.41 1.73
N THR A 83 -17.00 -13.64 1.56
CA THR A 83 -16.06 -14.18 0.56
C THR A 83 -16.42 -13.96 -0.92
N SER A 84 -17.48 -13.21 -1.26
CA SER A 84 -17.93 -13.11 -2.67
C SER A 84 -17.16 -12.09 -3.52
N ASP A 85 -16.62 -11.03 -2.91
CA ASP A 85 -16.03 -9.91 -3.68
C ASP A 85 -14.49 -9.91 -3.67
N LEU A 86 -13.85 -10.42 -2.61
CA LEU A 86 -12.40 -10.62 -2.58
C LEU A 86 -11.96 -11.85 -3.35
N ASP A 87 -12.70 -12.97 -3.32
CA ASP A 87 -12.30 -14.19 -4.05
C ASP A 87 -12.37 -13.97 -5.58
N LYS A 88 -13.23 -13.05 -6.05
CA LYS A 88 -13.23 -12.61 -7.46
C LYS A 88 -12.04 -11.71 -7.81
N ALA A 89 -11.46 -11.01 -6.84
CA ALA A 89 -10.30 -10.13 -7.01
C ALA A 89 -8.94 -10.80 -6.68
N ILE A 90 -8.96 -11.96 -6.02
CA ILE A 90 -7.76 -12.68 -5.55
C ILE A 90 -7.56 -14.00 -6.32
N SER A 91 -8.29 -14.25 -7.42
CA SER A 91 -7.96 -15.40 -8.29
C SER A 91 -6.47 -15.37 -8.62
N MET A 92 -5.75 -16.35 -8.07
CA MET A 92 -4.35 -16.64 -8.40
C MET A 92 -4.17 -16.79 -9.90
#